data_AF-A0A9D6LBA1-F1
#
_entry.id   AF-A0A9D6LBA1-F1
#
_cell.length_a   1.000
_cell.length_b   1.000
_cell.length_c   1.000
_cell.angle_alpha   90.00
_cell.angle_beta   90.00
_cell.angle_gamma   90.00
#
_symmetry.space_group_name_H-M   'P 1'
#
loop_
_entity.id
_entity.type
_entity.pdbx_description
1 polymer ?
#
loop_
_entity_poly.entity_id
_entity_poly.type
_entity_poly.pdbx_seq_one_letter_code
_entity_poly.pdbx_strand_id
1 'polypeptide(L)'
;MKRPSGVKTKPSAPSNNGAAWDGQRQAWKQRYAAAKERPDLYPFTISGVPIKPLYTSEDLAAMDPARDLGFPGEFPYTRGVHT
;
A
#
# COMPACT_ATOMS: atom_id res chain seq x y z
N MET A 1 -31.22 23.61 4.38
CA MET A 1 -29.87 23.84 3.81
C MET A 1 -29.46 22.62 2.98
N LYS A 2 -29.54 22.70 1.64
CA LYS A 2 -29.04 21.66 0.72
C LYS A 2 -27.54 21.88 0.50
N ARG A 3 -26.68 20.93 0.84
CA ARG A 3 -25.24 20.92 0.48
C ARG A 3 -25.12 20.36 -0.94
N PRO A 4 -24.59 21.08 -1.95
CA PRO A 4 -24.43 20.52 -3.28
C PRO A 4 -23.03 19.96 -3.51
N SER A 5 -23.00 19.02 -4.45
CA SER A 5 -21.86 18.46 -5.20
C SER A 5 -20.98 17.43 -4.49
N GLY A 6 -21.17 16.18 -4.93
CA GLY A 6 -20.24 15.09 -4.71
C GLY A 6 -18.94 15.35 -5.44
N VAL A 7 -17.85 15.37 -4.69
CA VAL A 7 -16.50 15.25 -5.24
C VAL A 7 -16.39 13.81 -5.75
N LYS A 8 -16.42 13.65 -7.08
CA LYS A 8 -16.06 12.39 -7.73
C LYS A 8 -14.56 12.19 -7.52
N THR A 9 -14.15 11.52 -6.45
CA THR A 9 -12.77 11.02 -6.34
C THR A 9 -12.65 9.84 -7.30
N LYS A 10 -12.15 10.15 -8.50
CA LYS A 10 -11.70 9.16 -9.48
C LYS A 10 -10.69 8.24 -8.77
N PRO A 11 -10.82 6.91 -8.80
CA PRO A 11 -9.77 6.04 -8.29
C PRO A 11 -8.48 6.42 -9.03
N SER A 12 -7.43 6.77 -8.28
CA SER A 12 -6.11 7.03 -8.83
C SER A 12 -5.75 5.84 -9.71
N ALA A 13 -5.68 6.09 -11.02
CA ALA A 13 -5.46 5.05 -12.01
C ALA A 13 -4.19 4.25 -11.64
N PRO A 14 -4.18 2.92 -11.86
CA PRO A 14 -2.93 2.18 -11.76
C PRO A 14 -1.95 2.84 -12.74
N SER A 15 -0.71 3.05 -12.26
CA SER A 15 0.41 3.51 -13.06
C SER A 15 0.35 2.89 -14.46
N ASN A 16 0.46 3.71 -15.51
CA ASN A 16 0.23 3.40 -16.92
C ASN A 16 1.27 2.41 -17.53
N ASN A 17 1.84 1.53 -16.71
CA ASN A 17 2.95 0.64 -17.01
C ASN A 17 2.58 -0.85 -16.80
N GLY A 18 1.30 -1.21 -16.70
CA GLY A 18 0.82 -2.52 -16.23
C GLY A 18 1.62 -3.73 -16.74
N ALA A 19 1.76 -3.89 -18.06
CA ALA A 19 2.48 -5.04 -18.63
C ALA A 19 4.00 -5.05 -18.35
N ALA A 20 4.66 -3.89 -18.43
CA ALA A 20 6.10 -3.78 -18.14
C ALA A 20 6.40 -3.93 -16.65
N TRP A 21 5.50 -3.44 -15.80
CA TRP A 21 5.54 -3.57 -14.35
C TRP A 21 5.36 -5.03 -13.91
N ASP A 22 4.38 -5.72 -14.49
CA ASP A 22 4.13 -7.14 -14.22
C ASP A 22 5.34 -8.01 -14.58
N GLY A 23 5.96 -7.76 -15.74
CA GLY A 23 7.17 -8.45 -16.16
C GLY A 23 8.34 -8.24 -15.20
N GLN A 24 8.59 -7.00 -14.78
CA GLN A 24 9.64 -6.66 -13.79
C GLN A 24 9.40 -7.37 -12.46
N ARG A 25 8.15 -7.40 -12.01
CA ARG A 25 7.77 -8.07 -10.76
C ARG A 25 7.96 -9.58 -10.83
N GLN A 26 7.63 -10.22 -11.95
CA GLN A 26 7.89 -11.66 -12.12
C GLN A 26 9.38 -11.98 -12.16
N ALA A 27 10.17 -11.17 -12.87
CA ALA A 27 11.62 -11.30 -12.89
C ALA A 27 12.22 -11.12 -11.48
N TRP A 28 11.72 -10.15 -10.71
CA TRP A 28 12.10 -9.96 -9.32
C TRP A 28 11.74 -11.17 -8.45
N LYS A 29 10.52 -11.72 -8.58
CA LYS A 29 10.09 -12.92 -7.82
C LYS A 29 11.01 -14.11 -8.07
N GLN A 30 11.40 -14.36 -9.32
CA GLN A 30 12.33 -15.43 -9.67
C GLN A 30 13.71 -15.22 -9.03
N ARG A 31 14.24 -14.00 -9.10
CA ARG A 31 15.53 -13.65 -8.47
C ARG A 31 15.47 -13.77 -6.96
N TYR A 32 14.37 -13.35 -6.35
CA TYR A 32 14.14 -13.46 -4.92
C TYR A 32 14.07 -14.93 -4.47
N ALA A 33 13.33 -15.78 -5.19
CA ALA A 33 13.24 -17.20 -4.90
C ALA A 33 14.57 -17.96 -5.07
N ALA A 34 15.42 -17.50 -5.99
CA ALA A 34 16.77 -18.05 -6.17
C ALA A 34 17.78 -17.52 -5.15
N ALA A 35 17.49 -16.42 -4.48
CA ALA A 35 18.36 -15.85 -3.47
C ALA A 35 18.24 -16.65 -2.17
N LYS A 36 19.39 -16.92 -1.53
CA LYS A 36 19.41 -17.53 -0.21
C LYS A 36 18.86 -16.53 0.82
N GLU A 37 17.70 -16.84 1.39
CA GLU A 37 17.18 -16.07 2.52
C GLU A 37 18.12 -16.18 3.73
N ARG A 38 18.10 -15.16 4.58
CA ARG A 38 18.86 -15.18 5.83
C ARG A 38 18.31 -16.27 6.75
N PRO A 39 19.17 -17.08 7.39
CA PRO A 39 18.71 -18.17 8.26
C PRO A 39 18.02 -17.67 9.54
N ASP A 40 18.23 -16.42 9.92
CA ASP A 40 17.62 -15.76 11.08
C ASP A 40 16.43 -14.86 10.70
N LEU A 41 15.93 -14.96 9.46
CA LEU A 41 14.77 -14.19 9.04
C LEU A 41 13.53 -14.72 9.79
N TYR A 42 12.90 -13.85 10.56
CA TYR A 42 11.61 -14.13 11.19
C TYR A 42 10.51 -13.49 10.32
N PRO A 43 9.78 -14.25 9.48
CA PRO A 43 8.85 -13.69 8.50
C PRO A 43 7.50 -13.28 9.13
N PHE A 44 7.48 -13.01 10.43
CA PHE A 44 6.31 -12.60 11.18
C PHE A 44 6.65 -11.38 12.04
N THR A 45 5.66 -10.55 12.32
CA THR A 45 5.78 -9.53 13.38
C THR A 45 5.76 -10.19 14.76
N ILE A 46 6.09 -9.43 15.80
CA ILE A 46 5.94 -9.88 17.20
C ILE A 46 4.47 -10.27 17.51
N SER A 47 3.50 -9.67 16.82
CA SER A 47 2.08 -10.01 16.90
C SER A 47 1.65 -11.19 16.01
N GLY A 48 2.59 -11.86 15.33
CA GLY A 48 2.30 -13.04 14.50
C GLY A 48 1.77 -12.74 13.10
N VAL A 49 1.87 -11.50 12.60
CA VAL A 49 1.40 -11.13 11.26
C VAL A 49 2.46 -11.49 10.22
N PRO A 50 2.12 -12.24 9.15
CA PRO A 50 3.09 -12.60 8.11
C PRO A 50 3.57 -11.37 7.34
N ILE A 51 4.88 -11.30 7.11
CA ILE A 51 5.55 -10.20 6.41
C ILE A 51 5.78 -10.63 4.96
N LYS A 52 5.29 -9.82 4.00
CA LYS A 52 5.56 -10.04 2.58
C LYS A 52 6.98 -9.62 2.24
N PRO A 53 7.65 -10.28 1.28
CA PRO A 53 8.98 -9.90 0.83
C PRO A 53 9.01 -8.57 0.06
N LEU A 54 7.85 -8.13 -0.45
CA LEU A 54 7.67 -6.84 -1.12
C LEU A 54 6.22 -6.37 -0.97
N TYR A 55 6.06 -5.11 -0.59
CA TYR A 55 4.78 -4.39 -0.61
C TYR A 55 4.81 -3.35 -1.73
N THR A 56 3.68 -3.21 -2.42
CA THR A 56 3.54 -2.39 -3.63
C THR A 56 2.27 -1.53 -3.55
N SER A 57 2.07 -0.66 -4.53
CA SER A 57 0.83 0.13 -4.62
C SER A 57 -0.44 -0.73 -4.73
N GLU A 58 -0.33 -1.97 -5.23
CA GLU A 58 -1.46 -2.90 -5.29
C GLU A 58 -1.89 -3.39 -3.90
N ASP A 59 -0.96 -3.45 -2.94
CA ASP A 59 -1.28 -3.76 -1.54
C ASP A 59 -2.08 -2.64 -0.85
N LEU A 60 -2.08 -1.44 -1.45
CA LEU A 60 -2.88 -0.29 -1.01
C LEU A 60 -4.15 -0.10 -1.84
N ALA A 61 -4.48 -1.01 -2.77
CA ALA A 61 -5.59 -0.82 -3.71
C ALA A 61 -6.97 -0.69 -3.03
N ALA A 62 -7.13 -1.23 -1.82
CA ALA A 62 -8.35 -1.11 -1.03
C ALA A 62 -8.36 0.08 -0.05
N MET A 63 -7.24 0.82 0.07
CA MET A 63 -7.11 1.96 0.97
C MET A 63 -7.70 3.21 0.31
N ASP A 64 -8.53 3.95 1.05
CA ASP A 64 -8.97 5.28 0.67
C ASP A 64 -8.17 6.32 1.48
N PRO A 65 -7.21 7.05 0.88
CA PRO A 65 -6.39 8.02 1.62
C PRO A 65 -7.19 9.09 2.35
N ALA A 66 -8.33 9.52 1.79
CA ALA A 66 -9.15 10.57 2.39
C ALA A 66 -9.89 10.06 3.64
N ARG A 67 -10.38 8.81 3.60
CA ARG A 67 -11.10 8.18 4.70
C ARG A 67 -10.17 7.60 5.77
N ASP A 68 -9.11 6.91 5.35
CA ASP A 68 -8.30 6.05 6.22
C ASP A 68 -7.05 6.77 6.78
N LEU A 69 -6.56 7.79 6.07
CA LEU A 69 -5.28 8.42 6.40
C LEU A 69 -5.39 9.90 6.79
N GLY A 70 -6.25 10.68 6.12
CA GLY A 70 -6.58 12.07 6.48
C GLY A 70 -5.38 13.04 6.45
N PHE A 71 -5.54 14.26 6.98
CA PHE A 71 -4.44 15.21 7.20
C PHE A 71 -4.03 15.27 8.68
N PRO A 72 -2.79 15.70 9.02
CA PRO A 72 -2.40 15.91 10.42
C PRO A 72 -3.36 16.86 11.14
N GLY A 73 -3.69 16.57 12.41
CA GLY A 73 -4.63 17.38 13.19
C GLY A 73 -6.11 17.23 12.80
N GLU A 74 -6.45 16.35 11.86
CA GLU A 74 -7.81 16.07 11.41
C GLU A 74 -8.18 14.58 11.58
N PHE A 75 -9.46 14.27 11.78
CA PHE A 75 -9.96 12.89 11.81
C PHE A 75 -9.59 12.15 10.50
N PRO A 76 -9.17 10.87 10.52
CA PRO A 76 -9.10 9.92 11.66
C PRO A 76 -7.84 10.01 12.53
N TYR A 77 -7.06 11.08 12.42
CA TYR A 77 -5.83 11.32 13.19
C TYR A 77 -4.74 10.26 12.99
N THR A 78 -4.80 9.48 11.90
CA THR A 78 -3.80 8.47 11.55
C THR A 78 -2.40 9.08 11.39
N ARG A 79 -2.32 10.37 11.02
CA ARG A 79 -1.07 11.14 10.92
C ARG A 79 -0.70 11.95 12.16
N GLY A 80 -1.46 11.82 13.24
CA GLY A 80 -1.24 12.54 14.50
C GLY A 80 -2.30 13.61 14.80
N VAL A 81 -2.39 13.96 16.08
CA VAL A 81 -3.40 14.89 16.63
C VAL A 81 -3.01 16.37 16.54
N HIS A 82 -1.77 16.66 16.15
CA HIS A 82 -1.23 18.01 16.03
C HIS A 82 -1.00 18.38 14.55
N THR A 83 -1.00 19.68 14.27
CA THR A 83 -0.78 20.28 12.95
C THR A 83 0.62 20.86 12.82
#